data_AF-A0A845SB13-F1
#
_entry.id   AF-A0A845SB13-F1
#
_cell.length_a   1.000
_cell.length_b   1.000
_cell.length_c   1.000
_cell.angle_alpha   90.00
_cell.angle_beta   90.00
_cell.angle_gamma   90.00
#
_symmetry.space_group_name_H-M   'P 1'
#
loop_
_entity.id
_entity.type
_entity.pdbx_description
1 polymer ?
#
loop_
_entity_poly.entity_id
_entity_poly.type
_entity_poly.pdbx_seq_one_letter_code
_entity_poly.pdbx_strand_id
1 'polypeptide(L)' 'MFKKNNHNFSFIKNNNELDQFIAKIKNKKKFFFDTEFERRTTYKAIISIIVISDGKNIGIIDCLKKNINFKKIFKFLNKK' A
#
# COMPACT_ATOMS: atom_id res chain seq x y z
N MET A 1 6.23 16.30 -23.26
CA MET A 1 4.94 16.71 -22.65
C MET A 1 4.50 15.62 -21.70
N PHE A 2 4.68 15.79 -20.38
CA PHE A 2 4.23 14.80 -19.41
C PHE A 2 2.70 14.73 -19.46
N LYS A 3 2.14 13.60 -19.92
CA LYS A 3 0.70 13.39 -19.84
C LYS A 3 0.27 13.53 -18.39
N LYS A 4 -0.80 14.27 -18.14
CA LYS A 4 -1.43 14.36 -16.82
C LYS A 4 -1.86 12.95 -16.44
N ASN A 5 -1.16 12.34 -15.49
CA ASN A 5 -1.43 10.96 -15.10
C ASN A 5 -2.72 10.94 -14.28
N ASN A 6 -3.77 10.32 -14.82
CA ASN A 6 -5.08 10.18 -14.17
C ASN A 6 -5.09 9.10 -13.07
N HIS A 7 -4.04 9.06 -12.25
CA HIS A 7 -3.95 8.15 -11.12
C HIS A 7 -4.61 8.74 -9.89
N ASN A 8 -5.37 7.91 -9.19
CA ASN A 8 -5.98 8.26 -7.92
C ASN A 8 -5.05 7.81 -6.78
N PHE A 9 -4.40 8.76 -6.13
CA PHE A 9 -3.54 8.48 -4.99
C PHE A 9 -4.35 8.45 -3.68
N SER A 10 -4.02 7.53 -2.79
CA SER A 10 -4.58 7.45 -1.44
C SER A 10 -3.43 7.21 -0.46
N PHE A 11 -3.22 8.17 0.45
CA PHE A 11 -2.23 8.02 1.51
C PHE A 11 -2.93 7.43 2.74
N ILE A 12 -2.51 6.22 3.12
CA ILE A 12 -3.19 5.35 4.09
C ILE A 12 -2.37 5.34 5.39
N LYS A 13 -2.97 5.85 6.45
CA LYS A 13 -2.34 6.03 7.78
C LYS A 13 -2.98 5.17 8.87
N ASN A 14 -4.15 4.58 8.60
CA ASN A 14 -4.88 3.75 9.55
C ASN A 14 -5.63 2.60 8.87
N ASN A 15 -6.14 1.68 9.70
CA ASN A 15 -6.85 0.49 9.24
C ASN A 15 -8.17 0.78 8.51
N ASN A 16 -8.88 1.86 8.83
CA ASN A 16 -10.15 2.19 8.17
C ASN A 16 -9.91 2.63 6.73
N GLU A 17 -8.92 3.50 6.52
CA GLU A 17 -8.46 3.91 5.18
C GLU A 17 -7.93 2.72 4.38
N LEU A 18 -7.21 1.80 5.04
CA LEU A 18 -6.72 0.58 4.42
C LEU A 18 -7.87 -0.31 3.94
N ASP A 19 -8.89 -0.52 4.77
CA ASP A 19 -10.06 -1.33 4.42
C ASP A 19 -10.84 -0.72 3.25
N GLN A 20 -11.04 0.61 3.27
CA GLN A 20 -11.68 1.34 2.18
C GLN A 20 -10.90 1.20 0.87
N PHE A 21 -9.57 1.34 0.93
CA PHE A 21 -8.71 1.19 -0.25
C PHE A 21 -8.74 -0.24 -0.80
N ILE A 22 -8.57 -1.25 0.07
CA ILE A 22 -8.63 -2.67 -0.35
C ILE A 22 -10.00 -2.97 -0.96
N ALA A 23 -11.10 -2.50 -0.35
CA ALA A 23 -12.45 -2.70 -0.90
C ALA A 23 -12.62 -2.10 -2.30
N LYS A 24 -11.94 -0.99 -2.60
CA LYS A 24 -11.94 -0.33 -3.92
C LYS A 24 -11.22 -1.15 -4.98
N ILE A 25 -10.09 -1.76 -4.62
CA ILE A 25 -9.24 -2.49 -5.58
C ILE A 25 -9.48 -4.01 -5.59
N LYS A 26 -10.25 -4.57 -4.63
CA LYS A 26 -10.34 -6.03 -4.39
C LYS A 26 -10.75 -6.90 -5.58
N ASN A 27 -11.47 -6.36 -6.55
CA ASN A 27 -12.02 -7.09 -7.70
C ASN A 27 -11.11 -7.00 -8.94
N LYS A 28 -9.94 -6.36 -8.83
CA LYS A 28 -9.01 -6.22 -9.95
C LYS A 28 -8.21 -7.51 -10.14
N LYS A 29 -7.91 -7.84 -11.40
CA LYS A 29 -7.22 -9.09 -11.77
C LYS A 29 -5.72 -9.08 -11.49
N LYS A 30 -5.10 -7.90 -11.51
CA LYS A 30 -3.66 -7.71 -11.35
C LYS A 30 -3.41 -6.56 -10.38
N PHE A 31 -2.40 -6.74 -9.55
CA PHE A 31 -1.92 -5.73 -8.61
C PHE A 31 -0.42 -5.59 -8.75
N PHE A 32 0.07 -4.38 -8.58
CA PHE A 32 1.49 -4.07 -8.44
C PHE A 32 1.75 -3.78 -6.97
N PHE A 33 2.87 -4.30 -6.46
CA PHE A 33 3.25 -4.22 -5.07
C PHE A 33 4.72 -3.86 -4.97
N ASP A 34 5.04 -2.87 -4.17
CA ASP A 34 6.42 -2.47 -3.90
C ASP A 34 6.58 -2.01 -2.43
N THR A 35 7.81 -2.02 -1.93
CA THR A 35 8.12 -1.72 -0.53
C THR A 35 9.36 -0.88 -0.38
N GLU A 36 9.29 0.11 0.51
CA GLU A 36 10.45 0.90 0.93
C GLU A 36 10.86 0.55 2.35
N PHE A 37 12.17 0.69 2.64
CA PHE A 37 12.75 0.33 3.93
C PHE A 37 13.57 1.47 4.53
N GLU A 38 13.39 1.71 5.83
CA GLU A 38 14.27 2.54 6.64
C GLU A 38 15.42 1.69 7.20
N ARG A 39 16.66 2.16 7.04
CA ARG A 39 17.89 1.48 7.52
C ARG A 39 18.84 2.38 8.31
N ARG A 40 18.58 3.69 8.42
CA ARG A 40 19.57 4.66 8.94
C ARG A 40 19.90 4.48 10.41
N THR A 41 18.95 4.05 11.23
CA THR A 41 19.10 3.99 12.71
C THR A 41 18.92 2.58 13.27
N THR A 42 18.78 1.57 12.42
CA THR A 42 18.40 0.22 12.83
C THR A 42 19.29 -0.83 12.16
N TYR A 43 19.81 -1.77 12.96
CA TYR A 43 20.61 -2.89 12.44
C TYR A 43 19.80 -3.77 11.46
N LYS A 44 18.49 -3.90 11.70
CA LYS A 44 17.54 -4.58 10.79
C LYS A 44 16.74 -3.54 10.01
N ALA A 45 16.54 -3.80 8.73
CA ALA A 45 15.69 -2.97 7.89
C ALA A 45 14.24 -3.01 8.40
N ILE A 46 13.61 -1.84 8.52
CA ILE A 46 12.20 -1.71 8.88
C ILE A 46 11.42 -1.32 7.62
N ILE A 47 10.32 -2.02 7.32
CA ILE A 47 9.41 -1.62 6.23
C ILE A 47 8.79 -0.27 6.60
N SER A 48 9.08 0.76 5.81
CA SER A 48 8.60 2.13 6.05
C SER A 48 7.37 2.47 5.23
N ILE A 49 7.33 2.01 3.97
CA ILE A 49 6.20 2.24 3.06
C ILE A 49 5.89 0.95 2.31
N ILE A 50 4.60 0.69 2.12
CA ILE A 50 4.10 -0.28 1.16
C ILE A 50 3.29 0.46 0.11
N VAL A 51 3.55 0.20 -1.17
CA VAL A 51 2.77 0.73 -2.29
C VAL A 51 1.99 -0.39 -2.96
N ILE A 52 0.69 -0.20 -3.14
CA ILE A 52 -0.19 -1.14 -3.85
C ILE A 52 -0.94 -0.39 -4.95
N SER A 53 -0.93 -0.92 -6.17
CA SER A 53 -1.60 -0.31 -7.32
C SER A 53 -2.41 -1.32 -8.13
N ASP A 54 -3.56 -0.91 -8.65
CA ASP A 54 -4.32 -1.64 -9.68
C ASP A 54 -4.11 -1.09 -11.10
N GLY A 55 -3.13 -0.18 -11.27
CA GLY A 55 -2.86 0.57 -12.50
C GLY A 55 -3.59 1.92 -12.60
N LYS A 56 -4.63 2.17 -11.79
CA LYS A 56 -5.35 3.46 -11.73
C LYS A 56 -5.39 4.05 -10.32
N ASN A 57 -5.64 3.24 -9.32
CA ASN A 57 -5.67 3.60 -7.91
C ASN A 57 -4.36 3.15 -7.26
N ILE A 58 -3.68 4.07 -6.58
CA ILE A 58 -2.40 3.85 -5.93
C ILE A 58 -2.56 4.13 -4.44
N GLY A 59 -2.39 3.11 -3.62
CA GLY A 59 -2.38 3.19 -2.17
C GLY A 59 -0.95 3.24 -1.67
N ILE A 60 -0.61 4.28 -0.93
CA ILE A 60 0.69 4.45 -0.28
C ILE A 60 0.43 4.30 1.22
N ILE A 61 0.94 3.23 1.81
CA ILE A 61 0.66 2.82 3.19
C ILE A 61 1.85 3.19 4.06
N ASP A 62 1.63 4.07 5.03
CA ASP A 62 2.63 4.43 6.04
C ASP A 62 2.76 3.30 7.08
N CYS A 63 3.83 2.52 6.95
CA CYS A 63 4.09 1.33 7.76
C CYS A 63 4.77 1.64 9.09
N LEU A 64 5.25 2.87 9.28
CA LEU A 64 5.85 3.32 10.53
C LEU A 64 4.77 3.71 11.57
N LYS A 65 3.51 3.89 11.15
CA LYS A 65 2.40 4.14 12.07
C LYS A 65 1.98 2.84 12.77
N LYS A 66 1.84 2.91 14.11
CA LYS A 66 1.45 1.77 14.96
C LYS A 66 0.07 1.15 14.65
N ASN A 67 -0.76 1.83 13.88
CA ASN A 67 -2.18 1.47 13.69
C ASN A 67 -2.48 0.76 12.36
N ILE A 68 -1.47 0.25 11.64
CA ILE A 68 -1.66 -0.57 10.44
C ILE A 68 -1.53 -2.05 10.78
N ASN A 69 -2.55 -2.84 10.45
CA ASN A 69 -2.52 -4.29 10.58
C ASN A 69 -2.05 -4.94 9.27
N PHE A 70 -0.75 -5.26 9.20
CA PHE A 70 -0.13 -5.91 8.05
C PHE A 70 -0.79 -7.23 7.65
N LYS A 71 -1.42 -7.97 8.59
CA LYS A 71 -2.12 -9.22 8.25
C LYS A 71 -3.24 -8.99 7.22
N LYS A 72 -3.87 -7.81 7.22
CA LYS A 72 -4.89 -7.45 6.23
C LYS A 72 -4.30 -7.34 4.81
N ILE A 73 -3.12 -6.75 4.70
CA ILE A 73 -2.40 -6.61 3.42
C ILE A 73 -2.02 -7.99 2.89
N PHE A 74 -1.40 -8.84 3.71
CA PHE A 74 -1.01 -10.18 3.27
C PHE A 74 -2.21 -11.07 2.96
N LYS A 75 -3.30 -10.99 3.73
CA LYS A 75 -4.54 -11.72 3.41
C LYS A 75 -5.13 -11.27 2.07
N PHE A 76 -5.04 -9.98 1.76
CA PHE A 76 -5.48 -9.44 0.48
C PHE A 76 -4.62 -9.96 -0.68
N LEU A 77 -3.29 -9.96 -0.54
CA LEU A 77 -2.36 -10.46 -1.56
C LEU A 77 -2.43 -11.98 -1.75
N ASN A 78 -2.71 -12.73 -0.68
CA ASN A 78 -2.80 -14.19 -0.69
C ASN A 78 -4.17 -14.74 -1.15
N LYS A 79 -5.01 -13.93 -1.79
CA LYS A 79 -6.20 -14.44 -2.48
C LYS A 79 -5.76 -15.34 -3.64
N LYS A 80 -5.64 -16.64 -3.36
CA LYS A 80 -5.68 -17.70 -4.38
C LYS A 80 -7.06 -17.76 -5.00
#